data_AF-A0A0N5ABQ8-F1
#
_entry.id   AF-A0A0N5ABQ8-F1
#
_cell.length_a   1.000
_cell.length_b   1.000
_cell.length_c   1.000
_cell.angle_alpha   90.00
_cell.angle_beta   90.00
_cell.angle_gamma   90.00
#
_symmetry.space_group_name_H-M   'P 1'
#
loop_
_entity.id
_entity.type
_entity.pdbx_description
1 polymer ?
#
loop_
_entity_poly.entity_id
_entity_poly.type
_entity_poly.pdbx_seq_one_letter_code
_entity_poly.pdbx_strand_id
1 'polypeptide(L)' 'MLDDDDDDDDISRNTVWMKSTGCLIIIVCLVQIRNWKALSFDQITDNLDDTVETLLKDISNNVTLKILTKQ' A
#
# COMPACT_ATOMS: atom_id res chain seq x y z
N MET A 1 13.69 -19.96 27.57
CA MET A 1 13.72 -20.16 26.11
C MET A 1 12.34 -20.59 25.69
N LEU A 2 11.48 -19.58 25.55
CA LEU A 2 10.43 -19.60 24.54
C LEU A 2 10.81 -18.37 23.73
N ASP A 3 11.39 -18.61 22.57
CA ASP A 3 11.51 -17.59 21.55
C ASP A 3 10.08 -17.41 21.07
N ASP A 4 9.38 -16.44 21.66
CA ASP A 4 8.11 -15.97 21.13
C ASP A 4 8.47 -15.33 19.79
N ASP A 5 8.30 -16.10 18.72
CA ASP A 5 8.37 -15.65 17.34
C ASP A 5 7.35 -14.51 17.18
N ASP A 6 7.83 -13.26 17.36
CA ASP A 6 7.21 -12.01 16.90
C ASP A 6 7.18 -12.04 15.35
N ASP A 7 6.44 -13.00 14.79
CA ASP A 7 5.86 -12.88 13.45
C ASP A 7 4.64 -11.94 13.59
N ASP A 8 4.88 -10.69 13.99
CA ASP A 8 3.96 -9.60 13.75
C ASP A 8 3.94 -9.43 12.23
N ASP A 9 3.05 -10.23 11.61
CA ASP A 9 2.73 -10.32 10.20
C ASP A 9 2.95 -8.97 9.54
N ASP A 10 3.85 -8.98 8.55
CA ASP A 10 4.27 -7.90 7.66
C ASP A 10 3.04 -7.14 7.12
N ILE A 11 2.50 -6.25 7.96
CA ILE A 11 1.48 -5.28 7.58
C ILE A 11 2.25 -4.31 6.70
N SER A 12 2.27 -4.66 5.41
CA SER A 12 2.85 -3.86 4.34
C SER A 12 2.48 -2.40 4.60
N ARG A 13 3.50 -1.52 4.52
CA ARG A 13 3.46 -0.07 4.81
C ARG A 13 2.36 0.70 4.06
N ASN A 14 1.59 0.02 3.20
CA ASN A 14 0.49 0.55 2.40
C ASN A 14 -0.91 0.20 2.94
N THR A 15 -1.01 -0.28 4.19
CA THR A 15 -2.28 -0.65 4.82
C THR A 15 -2.76 0.43 5.79
N VAL A 16 -3.95 0.97 5.57
CA VAL A 16 -4.60 1.92 6.50
C VAL A 16 -5.72 1.22 7.27
N TRP A 17 -5.68 1.33 8.59
CA TRP A 17 -6.69 0.77 9.49
C TRP A 17 -7.80 1.77 9.75
N MET A 18 -9.04 1.43 9.37
CA MET A 18 -10.23 2.14 9.86
C MET A 18 -10.99 1.24 10.84
N LYS A 19 -11.09 1.68 12.10
CA LYS A 19 -11.95 1.06 13.10
C LYS A 19 -13.32 1.73 13.06
N SER A 20 -14.35 0.99 12.65
CA SER A 20 -15.76 1.40 12.80
C SER A 20 -16.58 0.24 13.36
N THR A 21 -17.24 0.48 14.50
CA THR A 21 -18.30 -0.39 15.08
C THR A 21 -18.03 -1.90 14.99
N GLY A 22 -16.89 -2.36 15.51
CA GLY A 22 -16.58 -3.79 15.65
C GLY A 22 -16.08 -4.52 14.41
N CYS A 23 -15.92 -3.84 13.26
CA CYS A 23 -15.33 -4.42 12.05
C CYS A 23 -13.98 -3.75 11.75
N LEU A 24 -12.98 -4.57 11.44
CA LEU A 24 -11.65 -4.13 11.02
C LEU A 24 -11.63 -4.08 9.49
N ILE A 25 -11.70 -2.87 8.92
CA ILE A 25 -11.60 -2.69 7.47
C ILE A 25 -10.13 -2.50 7.13
N ILE A 26 -9.58 -3.44 6.36
CA ILE A 26 -8.22 -3.36 5.83
C ILE A 26 -8.30 -2.70 4.46
N ILE A 27 -7.62 -1.56 4.30
CA ILE A 27 -7.53 -0.85 3.02
C ILE A 27 -6.11 -1.02 2.48
N VAL A 28 -6.00 -1.62 1.29
CA VAL A 28 -4.74 -1.77 0.56
C VAL A 28 -4.73 -0.83 -0.65
N CYS A 29 -3.70 0.00 -0.74
CA CYS A 29 -3.49 0.93 -1.86
C CYS A 29 -2.42 0.40 -2.83
N LEU A 30 -2.78 0.30 -4.11
CA LEU A 30 -1.90 -0.15 -5.20
C LEU A 30 -1.91 0.86 -6.35
N VAL A 31 -0.77 1.04 -7.01
CA VAL A 31 -0.61 1.91 -8.17
C VAL A 31 -0.47 1.05 -9.43
N GLN A 32 -1.30 1.30 -10.43
CA GLN A 32 -1.23 0.64 -11.73
C GLN A 32 -0.87 1.64 -12.82
N ILE A 33 0.15 1.31 -13.61
CA ILE A 33 0.56 2.12 -14.77
C ILE A 33 0.03 1.45 -16.04
N ARG A 34 -0.91 2.09 -16.74
CA ARG A 34 -1.58 1.54 -17.95
C ARG A 34 -2.07 0.09 -17.75
N ASN A 35 -1.61 -0.83 -18.59
CA ASN A 35 -1.93 -2.26 -18.56
C ASN A 35 -0.91 -3.10 -17.78
N TRP A 36 -0.02 -2.47 -17.00
CA TRP A 36 0.94 -3.21 -16.19
C TRP A 36 0.29 -3.79 -14.95
N LYS A 37 1.00 -4.72 -14.30
CA LYS A 37 0.61 -5.23 -12.98
C LYS A 37 0.58 -4.06 -11.99
N ALA A 38 -0.44 -4.04 -11.13
CA ALA A 38 -0.51 -3.08 -10.05
C ALA A 38 0.60 -3.37 -9.03
N LEU A 39 1.32 -2.33 -8.61
CA LEU A 39 2.44 -2.39 -7.69
C LEU A 39 2.09 -1.66 -6.38
N SER A 40 2.69 -2.09 -5.28
CA SER A 40 2.65 -1.38 -4.02
C SER A 40 3.64 -0.21 -4.01
N PHE A 41 3.47 0.78 -3.12
CA PHE A 41 4.40 1.92 -3.07
C PHE A 41 5.82 1.50 -2.67
N ASP A 42 5.97 0.52 -1.78
CA ASP A 42 7.27 -0.09 -1.43
C ASP A 42 7.99 -0.70 -2.64
N GLN A 43 7.25 -1.15 -3.67
CA GLN A 43 7.86 -1.65 -4.90
C GLN A 43 8.26 -0.54 -5.88
N ILE A 44 7.77 0.69 -5.67
CA ILE A 44 8.02 1.84 -6.55
C ILE A 44 9.21 2.63 -6.02
N THR A 45 9.29 2.84 -4.71
CA THR A 45 10.42 3.50 -4.06
C THR A 45 10.59 3.02 -2.63
N ASP A 46 11.85 2.87 -2.20
CA ASP A 46 12.23 2.64 -0.81
C ASP A 46 12.45 3.97 -0.05
N ASN A 47 12.44 5.10 -0.76
CA ASN A 47 12.69 6.41 -0.20
C ASN A 47 11.40 7.00 0.42
N LEU A 48 11.42 7.19 1.74
CA LEU A 48 10.30 7.76 2.49
C LEU A 48 10.07 9.25 2.22
N ASP A 49 11.09 9.97 1.77
CA ASP A 49 11.00 11.41 1.48
C ASP A 49 10.40 11.68 0.09
N ASP A 50 10.30 10.65 -0.76
CA ASP A 50 9.69 10.78 -2.07
C ASP A 50 8.17 10.97 -1.94
N THR A 51 7.65 11.95 -2.67
CA THR A 51 6.21 12.24 -2.70
C THR A 51 5.55 11.56 -3.90
N VAL A 52 4.24 11.32 -3.79
CA VAL A 52 3.43 10.83 -4.93
C VAL A 52 3.55 11.76 -6.13
N GLU A 53 3.66 13.08 -5.90
CA GLU A 53 3.89 14.05 -6.97
C GLU A 53 5.22 13.79 -7.68
N THR A 54 6.33 13.75 -6.94
CA THR A 54 7.66 13.56 -7.56
C THR A 54 7.80 12.22 -8.27
N LEU A 55 7.14 11.17 -7.77
CA LEU A 55 7.21 9.83 -8.35
C LEU A 55 6.34 9.66 -9.60
N LEU A 56 5.14 10.27 -9.61
CA LEU A 56 4.11 9.94 -10.60
C LEU A 56 3.81 11.10 -11.56
N LYS A 57 4.37 12.29 -11.37
CA LYS A 57 4.07 13.50 -12.16
C LYS A 57 4.18 13.28 -13.67
N ASP A 58 5.29 12.70 -14.13
CA ASP A 58 5.55 12.49 -15.56
C ASP A 58 4.64 11.43 -16.20
N ILE A 59 4.08 10.53 -15.38
CA ILE A 59 3.23 9.42 -15.83
C ILE A 59 1.78 9.56 -15.37
N SER A 60 1.41 10.66 -14.73
CA SER A 60 0.12 10.89 -14.06
C SER A 60 -1.09 10.58 -14.94
N ASN A 61 -1.04 10.95 -16.23
CA ASN A 61 -2.09 10.65 -17.23
C ASN A 61 -2.31 9.16 -17.51
N ASN A 62 -1.40 8.31 -17.05
CA ASN A 62 -1.37 6.87 -17.31
C ASN A 62 -1.44 6.05 -16.01
N VAL A 63 -1.65 6.69 -14.86
CA VAL A 63 -1.65 6.06 -13.55
C VAL A 63 -3.08 5.90 -13.05
N THR A 64 -3.38 4.73 -12.50
CA THR A 64 -4.63 4.40 -11.82
C THR A 64 -4.32 3.97 -10.39
N LEU A 65 -4.95 4.61 -9.41
CA LEU A 65 -4.90 4.17 -8.01
C LEU A 65 -6.01 3.12 -7.78
N LYS A 66 -5.61 1.94 -7.32
CA LYS A 66 -6.49 0.83 -6.94
C LYS A 66 -6.58 0.75 -5.43
N ILE A 67 -7.79 0.90 -4.91
CA ILE A 67 -8.10 0.77 -3.48
C ILE A 67 -8.85 -0.55 -3.30
N LEU A 68 -8.26 -1.47 -2.55
CA LEU A 68 -8.85 -2.75 -2.22
C LEU A 68 -9.28 -2.74 -0.76
N THR A 69 -10.54 -3.04 -0.50
CA THR A 69 -11.06 -3.22 0.86
C THR A 69 -11.26 -4.69 1.14
N LYS A 70 -10.68 -5.19 2.23
CA LYS A 70 -11.01 -6.51 2.77
C LYS A 70 -11.94 -6.30 3.96
N GLN A 71 -13.15 -6.85 3.86
CA GLN A 71 -14.15 -6.90 4.94
C GLN A 71 -14.01 -8.21 5.73
#